data_AF-A0A978T4H8-F1
#
_entry.id   AF-A0A978T4H8-F1
#
_cell.length_a   1.000
_cell.length_b   1.000
_cell.length_c   1.000
_cell.angle_alpha   90.00
_cell.angle_beta   90.00
_cell.angle_gamma   90.00
#
_symmetry.space_group_name_H-M   'P 1'
#
loop_
_entity.id
_entity.type
_entity.pdbx_description
1 polymer ?
#
loop_
_entity_poly.entity_id
_entity_poly.type
_entity_poly.pdbx_seq_one_letter_code
_entity_poly.pdbx_strand_id
1 'polypeptide(L)'
;MNRRNKEQKWGWWFLLPIYPYQQRPTIRQEIVKNQIWTFEQPHGLLYAIVPIRMTVIRLEKGGLLVYCPVAPTQECISLLKELESAHGKVKYIIHSTSSGLEHKVFVGPFARHFSEAQVWCVPKQWSFPLNLPLSWLGFPGNRTHFLPADWRQFPLAEEVQYAIVQIPLPKGFFVELALLHKPSQTLLLTDTVVKIPHHPPAILQVDPFPLLFHGRENAFQPPVDTPENRIKGWQRICLFALYFRPTMVETLPWPQVFKNALKAPNRSRKNYFGLYPFHWLPQWQQSFEAIANLETPLVPPIVRYLILPQDPVAVKGWVSEISNWDFKQIIPAHFAAPIPANGHQFRKAFSFLEDSCCYPSGNEQILRRDSAFIRQLRAIVLP
;
A
#
# COMPACT_ATOMS: atom_id res chain seq x y z
N MET A 1 -18.19 3.36 24.62
CA MET A 1 -17.15 3.37 23.57
C MET A 1 -15.95 4.15 24.10
N ASN A 2 -14.77 3.53 24.20
CA ASN A 2 -13.54 4.15 24.75
C ASN A 2 -13.16 5.40 23.92
N ARG A 3 -12.56 6.43 24.54
CA ARG A 3 -12.14 7.70 23.89
C ARG A 3 -11.31 7.44 22.64
N ARG A 4 -10.38 6.49 22.71
CA ARG A 4 -9.54 6.08 21.57
C ARG A 4 -10.35 5.59 20.36
N ASN A 5 -11.41 4.80 20.59
CA ASN A 5 -12.30 4.34 19.51
C ASN A 5 -13.14 5.47 18.90
N LYS A 6 -13.37 6.57 19.62
CA LYS A 6 -14.01 7.77 19.05
C LYS A 6 -13.04 8.50 18.13
N GLU A 7 -11.78 8.65 18.55
CA GLU A 7 -10.75 9.37 17.80
C GLU A 7 -10.32 8.65 16.51
N GLN A 8 -10.45 7.32 16.49
CA GLN A 8 -10.16 6.47 15.32
C GLN A 8 -11.31 6.36 14.31
N LYS A 9 -12.43 7.03 14.57
CA LYS A 9 -13.63 6.89 13.74
C LYS A 9 -13.45 7.57 12.38
N TRP A 10 -13.53 6.80 11.30
CA TRP A 10 -13.64 7.29 9.94
C TRP A 10 -15.09 7.24 9.45
N GLY A 11 -15.73 8.42 9.35
CA GLY A 11 -17.17 8.53 9.04
C GLY A 11 -17.55 8.14 7.60
N TRP A 12 -16.60 8.18 6.66
CA TRP A 12 -16.85 7.95 5.23
C TRP A 12 -16.39 6.57 4.76
N TRP A 13 -16.34 5.60 5.67
CA TRP A 13 -15.91 4.24 5.36
C TRP A 13 -16.74 3.56 4.25
N PHE A 14 -17.98 3.99 4.05
CA PHE A 14 -18.86 3.45 3.01
C PHE A 14 -18.43 3.81 1.58
N LEU A 15 -17.59 4.84 1.39
CA LEU A 15 -17.06 5.21 0.07
C LEU A 15 -16.08 4.16 -0.47
N LEU A 16 -15.36 3.49 0.42
CA LEU A 16 -14.51 2.35 0.11
C LEU A 16 -14.68 1.31 1.23
N PRO A 17 -15.70 0.44 1.14
CA PRO A 17 -16.20 -0.38 2.25
C PRO A 17 -15.32 -1.63 2.50
N ILE A 18 -14.05 -1.38 2.80
CA ILE A 18 -13.04 -2.39 3.07
C ILE A 18 -12.51 -2.23 4.50
N TYR A 19 -11.83 -3.24 5.02
CA TYR A 19 -11.27 -3.20 6.37
C TYR A 19 -10.29 -2.02 6.52
N PRO A 20 -10.28 -1.33 7.67
CA PRO A 20 -11.00 -1.61 8.92
C PRO A 20 -12.36 -0.90 9.04
N TYR A 21 -12.98 -0.57 7.91
CA TYR A 21 -14.23 0.16 7.84
C TYR A 21 -14.13 1.48 8.61
N GLN A 22 -14.94 1.64 9.65
CA GLN A 22 -15.04 2.86 10.44
C GLN A 22 -13.92 3.04 11.48
N GLN A 23 -13.12 2.01 11.81
CA GLN A 23 -12.13 2.09 12.89
C GLN A 23 -10.72 2.09 12.33
N ARG A 24 -10.14 3.27 12.12
CA ARG A 24 -8.82 3.43 11.50
C ARG A 24 -7.80 3.92 12.54
N PRO A 25 -7.15 3.01 13.29
CA PRO A 25 -6.05 3.38 14.17
C PRO A 25 -4.88 3.91 13.33
N THR A 26 -4.13 4.84 13.90
CA THR A 26 -2.93 5.43 13.29
C THR A 26 -1.72 5.26 14.19
N ILE A 27 -0.63 4.73 13.63
CA ILE A 27 0.68 4.74 14.26
C ILE A 27 1.56 5.75 13.51
N ARG A 28 2.12 6.72 14.25
CA ARG A 28 3.19 7.60 13.75
C ARG A 28 4.54 7.02 14.12
N GLN A 29 5.46 6.95 13.16
CA GLN A 29 6.86 6.61 13.39
C GLN A 29 7.76 7.70 12.79
N GLU A 30 8.81 8.07 13.51
CA GLU A 30 9.89 8.89 12.97
C GLU A 30 10.90 7.99 12.24
N ILE A 31 11.12 8.25 10.96
CA ILE A 31 12.01 7.46 10.09
C ILE A 31 13.37 8.15 9.93
N VAL A 32 13.35 9.47 9.75
CA VAL A 32 14.55 10.31 9.74
C VAL A 32 14.35 11.40 10.77
N LYS A 33 15.26 11.45 11.75
CA LYS A 33 15.18 12.35 12.90
C LYS A 33 14.93 13.79 12.48
N ASN A 34 13.86 14.39 13.00
CA ASN A 34 13.40 15.75 12.74
C ASN A 34 13.20 16.08 11.25
N GLN A 35 12.95 15.08 10.40
CA GLN A 35 12.81 15.29 8.95
C GLN A 35 11.67 14.49 8.32
N ILE A 36 11.55 13.20 8.63
CA ILE A 36 10.56 12.32 7.98
C ILE A 36 9.83 11.48 9.01
N TRP A 37 8.50 11.51 8.94
CA TRP A 37 7.60 10.67 9.72
C TRP A 37 6.67 9.89 8.81
N THR A 38 6.28 8.70 9.22
CA THR A 38 5.27 7.89 8.56
C THR A 38 4.06 7.73 9.46
N PHE A 39 2.88 7.66 8.85
CA PHE A 39 1.60 7.45 9.53
C PHE A 39 0.95 6.24 8.87
N GLU A 40 0.80 5.16 9.63
CA GLU A 40 0.26 3.91 9.12
C GLU A 40 -1.15 3.65 9.64
N GLN A 41 -2.01 3.18 8.74
CA GLN A 41 -3.32 2.64 9.06
C GLN A 41 -3.45 1.23 8.47
N PRO A 42 -4.30 0.35 9.02
CA PRO A 42 -4.57 -0.93 8.37
C PRO A 42 -5.46 -0.72 7.13
N HIS A 43 -5.29 -1.58 6.14
CA HIS A 43 -6.07 -1.58 4.91
C HIS A 43 -6.17 -2.99 4.34
N GLY A 44 -7.35 -3.42 3.90
CA GLY A 44 -7.45 -4.66 3.12
C GLY A 44 -8.86 -5.25 3.04
N LEU A 45 -8.94 -6.43 2.44
CA LEU A 45 -10.19 -7.15 2.16
C LEU A 45 -10.09 -8.59 2.66
N LEU A 46 -11.18 -9.19 3.13
CA LEU A 46 -11.22 -10.57 3.66
C LEU A 46 -10.11 -10.87 4.71
N TYR A 47 -9.80 -9.89 5.55
CA TYR A 47 -8.70 -9.93 6.50
C TYR A 47 -7.28 -10.12 5.91
N ALA A 48 -7.10 -10.05 4.59
CA ALA A 48 -5.79 -9.84 3.97
C ALA A 48 -5.38 -8.37 4.17
N ILE A 49 -4.97 -8.03 5.39
CA ILE A 49 -4.73 -6.65 5.82
C ILE A 49 -3.25 -6.33 5.73
N VAL A 50 -2.91 -5.21 5.10
CA VAL A 50 -1.55 -4.67 5.02
C VAL A 50 -1.55 -3.22 5.52
N PRO A 51 -0.38 -2.65 5.88
CA PRO A 51 -0.28 -1.22 6.14
C PRO A 51 -0.61 -0.42 4.88
N ILE A 52 -1.33 0.69 5.04
CA ILE A 52 -1.34 1.82 4.11
C ILE A 52 -0.70 3.02 4.80
N ARG A 53 0.18 3.73 4.10
CA ARG A 53 1.09 4.70 4.70
C ARG A 53 1.01 6.07 4.04
N MET A 54 0.96 7.08 4.89
CA MET A 54 1.24 8.47 4.58
C MET A 54 2.63 8.84 5.09
N THR A 55 3.38 9.63 4.31
CA THR A 55 4.69 10.14 4.71
C THR A 55 4.63 11.66 4.87
N VAL A 56 5.22 12.18 5.94
CA VAL A 56 5.29 13.61 6.24
C VAL A 56 6.76 14.03 6.23
N ILE A 57 7.10 15.04 5.45
CA ILE A 57 8.45 15.60 5.31
C ILE A 57 8.45 17.02 5.87
N ARG A 58 9.44 17.35 6.71
CA ARG A 58 9.74 18.73 7.11
C ARG A 58 10.46 19.46 5.98
N LEU A 59 9.99 20.66 5.66
CA LEU A 59 10.59 21.53 4.65
C LEU A 59 11.64 22.46 5.26
N GLU A 60 12.70 22.74 4.52
CA GLU A 60 13.79 23.65 4.95
C GLU A 60 13.27 25.08 5.13
N LYS A 61 12.43 25.55 4.22
CA LYS A 61 11.76 26.87 4.29
C LYS A 61 10.55 26.90 5.25
N GLY A 62 10.50 25.94 6.18
CA GLY A 62 9.45 25.77 7.17
C GLY A 62 8.15 25.18 6.61
N GLY A 63 7.41 24.48 7.46
CA GLY A 63 6.20 23.76 7.11
C GLY A 63 6.44 22.30 6.77
N LEU A 64 5.35 21.63 6.37
CA LEU A 64 5.32 20.20 6.10
C LEU A 64 4.80 19.90 4.69
N LEU A 65 5.36 18.87 4.07
CA LEU A 65 4.82 18.19 2.90
C LEU A 65 4.23 16.84 3.34
N VAL A 66 3.02 16.54 2.89
CA VAL A 66 2.36 15.25 3.11
C VAL A 66 2.30 14.48 1.78
N TYR A 67 2.78 13.24 1.73
CA TYR A 67 2.74 12.33 0.59
C TYR A 67 1.82 11.14 0.91
N CYS A 68 0.93 10.75 -0.02
CA CYS A 68 -0.07 9.68 0.15
C CYS A 68 -0.93 9.81 1.41
N PRO A 69 -1.80 10.83 1.55
CA PRO A 69 -2.65 10.97 2.73
C PRO A 69 -3.46 9.70 3.05
N VAL A 70 -3.43 9.31 4.33
CA VAL A 70 -4.31 8.27 4.89
C VAL A 70 -5.59 8.89 5.45
N ALA A 71 -6.52 8.10 5.97
CA ALA A 71 -7.79 8.64 6.46
C ALA A 71 -7.55 9.67 7.59
N PRO A 72 -8.11 10.89 7.48
CA PRO A 72 -7.93 11.93 8.49
C PRO A 72 -8.83 11.68 9.71
N THR A 73 -8.56 10.61 10.44
CA THR A 73 -9.18 10.39 11.75
C THR A 73 -8.71 11.46 12.74
N GLN A 74 -9.47 11.69 13.82
CA GLN A 74 -9.06 12.65 14.83
C GLN A 74 -7.69 12.27 15.45
N GLU A 75 -7.42 10.97 15.62
CA GLU A 75 -6.10 10.46 16.05
C GLU A 75 -4.99 10.87 15.07
N CYS A 76 -5.18 10.61 13.76
CA CYS A 76 -4.21 10.98 12.73
C CYS A 76 -3.97 12.50 12.67
N ILE A 77 -5.05 13.30 12.72
CA ILE A 77 -4.96 14.76 12.66
C ILE A 77 -4.25 15.32 13.89
N SER A 78 -4.54 14.80 15.09
CA SER A 78 -3.89 15.26 16.33
C SER A 78 -2.38 15.00 16.29
N LEU A 79 -1.97 13.81 15.85
CA LEU A 79 -0.56 13.46 15.66
C LEU A 79 0.15 14.33 14.62
N LEU A 80 -0.55 14.78 13.56
CA LEU A 80 0.02 15.69 12.57
C LEU A 80 0.05 17.14 13.08
N LYS A 81 -0.92 17.56 13.89
CA LYS A 81 -0.92 18.89 14.53
C LYS A 81 0.26 19.10 15.47
N GLU A 82 0.71 18.04 16.16
CA GLU A 82 1.97 18.07 16.92
C GLU A 82 3.17 18.44 16.04
N LEU A 83 3.26 17.86 14.84
CA LEU A 83 4.31 18.20 13.87
C LEU A 83 4.14 19.63 13.35
N GLU A 84 2.91 20.09 13.09
CA GLU A 84 2.68 21.49 12.70
C GLU A 84 3.12 22.49 13.76
N SER A 85 2.91 22.18 15.05
CA SER A 85 3.36 23.00 16.16
C SER A 85 4.89 23.09 16.23
N ALA A 86 5.61 22.01 15.90
CA ALA A 86 7.06 21.96 15.95
C ALA A 86 7.76 22.49 14.68
N HIS A 87 7.14 22.32 13.52
CA HIS A 87 7.81 22.50 12.22
C HIS A 87 7.10 23.45 11.26
N GLY A 88 5.93 23.96 11.63
CA GLY A 88 5.10 24.84 10.80
C GLY A 88 3.99 24.11 10.04
N LYS A 89 3.10 24.88 9.43
CA LYS A 89 1.88 24.38 8.78
C LYS A 89 2.16 23.36 7.67
N VAL A 90 1.21 22.47 7.43
CA VAL A 90 1.17 21.68 6.19
C VAL A 90 0.97 22.63 5.01
N LYS A 91 2.00 22.73 4.15
CA LYS A 91 1.99 23.59 2.97
C LYS A 91 1.59 22.84 1.70
N TYR A 92 1.94 21.56 1.62
CA TYR A 92 1.75 20.75 0.42
C TYR A 92 1.20 19.37 0.76
N ILE A 93 0.27 18.89 -0.06
CA ILE A 93 -0.29 17.54 -0.02
C ILE A 93 -0.12 16.94 -1.41
N ILE A 94 0.60 15.82 -1.52
CA ILE A 94 0.83 15.11 -2.77
C ILE A 94 -0.06 13.88 -2.85
N HIS A 95 -0.85 13.81 -3.90
CA HIS A 95 -1.55 12.62 -4.34
C HIS A 95 -0.75 11.94 -5.47
N SER A 96 -0.07 10.85 -5.11
CA SER A 96 1.02 10.23 -5.86
C SER A 96 0.62 9.23 -6.94
N THR A 97 -0.66 8.83 -7.00
CA THR A 97 -1.14 7.80 -7.92
C THR A 97 -2.49 8.17 -8.55
N SER A 98 -2.84 7.57 -9.68
CA SER A 98 -4.14 7.74 -10.33
C SER A 98 -5.09 6.55 -10.13
N SER A 99 -4.59 5.37 -9.76
CA SER A 99 -5.31 4.09 -9.89
C SER A 99 -5.60 3.37 -8.56
N GLY A 100 -4.89 3.70 -7.48
CA GLY A 100 -5.22 3.21 -6.13
C GLY A 100 -6.35 4.04 -5.50
N LEU A 101 -7.56 3.51 -5.46
CA LEU A 101 -8.72 4.19 -4.82
C LEU A 101 -8.46 4.46 -3.34
N GLU A 102 -7.73 3.58 -2.69
CA GLU A 102 -7.29 3.66 -1.31
C GLU A 102 -6.35 4.82 -1.02
N HIS A 103 -5.58 5.26 -2.03
CA HIS A 103 -4.68 6.41 -1.95
C HIS A 103 -5.38 7.71 -2.37
N LYS A 104 -6.53 7.61 -3.05
CA LYS A 104 -7.30 8.76 -3.58
C LYS A 104 -8.42 9.21 -2.63
N VAL A 105 -9.18 8.27 -2.07
CA VAL A 105 -10.42 8.55 -1.31
C VAL A 105 -10.18 9.45 -0.09
N PHE A 106 -8.97 9.44 0.46
CA PHE A 106 -8.63 10.24 1.64
C PHE A 106 -8.17 11.66 1.30
N VAL A 107 -7.70 11.93 0.08
CA VAL A 107 -7.04 13.20 -0.26
C VAL A 107 -7.96 14.40 -0.07
N GLY A 108 -9.17 14.37 -0.65
CA GLY A 108 -10.15 15.44 -0.52
C GLY A 108 -10.52 15.74 0.94
N PRO A 109 -10.98 14.74 1.72
CA PRO A 109 -11.23 14.91 3.14
C PRO A 109 -10.02 15.39 3.94
N PHE A 110 -8.83 14.86 3.67
CA PHE A 110 -7.60 15.26 4.36
C PHE A 110 -7.27 16.73 4.08
N ALA A 111 -7.38 17.16 2.83
CA ALA A 111 -7.16 18.55 2.43
C ALA A 111 -8.12 19.54 3.10
N ARG A 112 -9.32 19.11 3.53
CA ARG A 112 -10.25 19.98 4.29
C ARG A 112 -9.75 20.32 5.70
N HIS A 113 -8.97 19.43 6.31
CA HIS A 113 -8.35 19.68 7.62
C HIS A 113 -7.15 20.63 7.55
N PHE A 114 -6.56 20.78 6.37
CA PHE A 114 -5.42 21.66 6.09
C PHE A 114 -5.78 22.61 4.94
N SER A 115 -6.66 23.57 5.23
CA SER A 115 -7.30 24.43 4.23
C SER A 115 -6.34 25.35 3.47
N GLU A 116 -5.18 25.65 4.06
CA GLU A 116 -4.13 26.48 3.46
C GLU A 116 -3.18 25.69 2.55
N ALA A 117 -3.15 24.36 2.67
CA ALA A 117 -2.22 23.52 1.91
C ALA A 117 -2.61 23.46 0.42
N GLN A 118 -1.62 23.52 -0.46
CA GLN A 118 -1.81 23.21 -1.88
C GLN A 118 -1.87 21.69 -2.07
N VAL A 119 -2.79 21.22 -2.91
CA VAL A 119 -2.92 19.80 -3.27
C VAL A 119 -2.30 19.61 -4.66
N TRP A 120 -1.33 18.72 -4.77
CA TRP A 120 -0.62 18.39 -5.99
C TRP A 120 -0.88 16.94 -6.38
N CYS A 121 -1.59 16.74 -7.47
CA CYS A 121 -1.94 15.41 -7.98
C CYS A 121 -1.02 15.03 -9.12
N VAL A 122 -0.70 13.74 -9.24
CA VAL A 122 -0.19 13.21 -10.51
C VAL A 122 -1.19 13.44 -11.64
N PRO A 123 -0.74 13.62 -12.89
CA PRO A 123 -1.62 13.82 -14.05
C PRO A 123 -2.47 12.57 -14.34
N LYS A 124 -3.36 12.67 -15.34
CA LYS A 124 -4.23 11.57 -15.80
C LYS A 124 -5.07 10.95 -14.68
N GLN A 125 -5.56 11.78 -13.76
CA GLN A 125 -6.56 11.35 -12.78
C GLN A 125 -7.86 10.96 -13.49
N TRP A 126 -8.49 9.91 -12.98
CA TRP A 126 -9.74 9.41 -13.52
C TRP A 126 -10.65 8.83 -12.43
N SER A 127 -11.93 8.65 -12.76
CA SER A 127 -12.90 7.93 -11.95
C SER A 127 -13.79 7.04 -12.81
N PHE A 128 -14.50 6.11 -12.17
CA PHE A 128 -15.40 5.14 -12.79
C PHE A 128 -16.74 5.10 -12.03
N PRO A 129 -17.89 4.89 -12.70
CA PRO A 129 -18.08 4.63 -14.14
C PRO A 129 -17.95 5.88 -15.03
N LEU A 130 -18.07 7.07 -14.44
CA LEU A 130 -17.91 8.34 -15.14
C LEU A 130 -16.58 8.97 -14.76
N ASN A 131 -15.90 9.56 -15.75
CA ASN A 131 -14.67 10.30 -15.52
C ASN A 131 -14.98 11.74 -15.08
N LEU A 132 -15.15 11.92 -13.77
CA LEU A 132 -15.55 13.18 -13.15
C LEU A 132 -14.34 14.03 -12.81
N PRO A 133 -14.47 15.38 -12.86
CA PRO A 133 -13.41 16.26 -12.41
C PRO A 133 -13.13 16.08 -10.91
N LEU A 134 -11.87 16.24 -10.49
CA LEU A 134 -11.44 16.07 -9.10
C LEU A 134 -12.25 16.92 -8.10
N SER A 135 -12.69 18.12 -8.50
CA SER A 135 -13.52 19.00 -7.68
C SER A 135 -14.84 18.34 -7.28
N TRP A 136 -15.44 17.55 -8.17
CA TRP A 136 -16.68 16.79 -7.91
C TRP A 136 -16.40 15.54 -7.07
N LEU A 137 -15.16 15.04 -7.09
CA LEU A 137 -14.68 13.97 -6.22
C LEU A 137 -14.24 14.50 -4.83
N GLY A 138 -14.51 15.77 -4.55
CA GLY A 138 -14.30 16.38 -3.23
C GLY A 138 -12.94 17.03 -3.02
N PHE A 139 -12.10 17.13 -4.06
CA PHE A 139 -10.85 17.90 -4.01
C PHE A 139 -11.14 19.41 -4.04
N PRO A 140 -10.37 20.24 -3.32
CA PRO A 140 -10.57 21.68 -3.29
C PRO A 140 -10.11 22.34 -4.60
N GLY A 141 -11.05 22.69 -5.48
CA GLY A 141 -10.74 23.08 -6.87
C GLY A 141 -9.81 24.28 -7.02
N ASN A 142 -9.87 25.27 -6.12
CA ASN A 142 -9.07 26.50 -6.19
C ASN A 142 -7.59 26.34 -5.79
N ARG A 143 -7.20 25.18 -5.24
CA ARG A 143 -5.84 24.89 -4.74
C ARG A 143 -5.39 23.47 -5.06
N THR A 144 -6.06 22.81 -6.01
CA THR A 144 -5.66 21.51 -6.54
C THR A 144 -4.98 21.73 -7.88
N HIS A 145 -3.75 21.26 -8.00
CA HIS A 145 -2.90 21.40 -9.17
C HIS A 145 -2.44 20.02 -9.65
N PHE A 146 -2.08 19.92 -10.91
CA PHE A 146 -1.34 18.77 -11.41
C PHE A 146 0.16 19.04 -11.32
N LEU A 147 0.93 18.03 -10.93
CA LEU A 147 2.39 18.09 -10.94
C LEU A 147 2.88 18.39 -12.37
N PRO A 148 3.81 19.35 -12.54
CA PRO A 148 4.40 19.61 -13.85
C PRO A 148 5.22 18.40 -14.32
N ALA A 149 5.35 18.26 -15.64
CA ALA A 149 6.15 17.17 -16.22
C ALA A 149 7.63 17.31 -15.87
N ASP A 150 8.17 18.54 -15.91
CA ASP A 150 9.51 18.85 -15.40
C ASP A 150 9.44 19.20 -13.91
N TRP A 151 10.05 18.37 -13.07
CA TRP A 151 10.07 18.56 -11.62
C TRP A 151 10.72 19.87 -11.20
N ARG A 152 11.56 20.48 -12.04
CA ARG A 152 12.19 21.78 -11.78
C ARG A 152 11.18 22.93 -11.68
N GLN A 153 9.98 22.75 -12.23
CA GLN A 153 8.89 23.72 -12.16
C GLN A 153 8.06 23.58 -10.88
N PHE A 154 8.30 22.53 -10.08
CA PHE A 154 7.60 22.33 -8.82
C PHE A 154 8.15 23.27 -7.73
N PRO A 155 7.30 23.87 -6.87
CA PRO A 155 7.76 24.83 -5.85
C PRO A 155 8.82 24.33 -4.86
N LEU A 156 9.00 23.00 -4.75
CA LEU A 156 9.98 22.36 -3.86
C LEU A 156 11.17 21.77 -4.61
N ALA A 157 11.45 22.16 -5.86
CA ALA A 157 12.55 21.63 -6.68
C ALA A 157 13.93 21.68 -5.98
N GLU A 158 14.16 22.62 -5.07
CA GLU A 158 15.40 22.70 -4.28
C GLU A 158 15.59 21.53 -3.30
N GLU A 159 14.49 20.95 -2.81
CA GLU A 159 14.51 19.90 -1.77
C GLU A 159 14.06 18.54 -2.33
N VAL A 160 13.25 18.53 -3.39
CA VAL A 160 12.71 17.31 -4.00
C VAL A 160 13.01 17.22 -5.49
N GLN A 161 13.16 15.98 -5.95
CA GLN A 161 13.20 15.61 -7.36
C GLN A 161 12.18 14.50 -7.57
N TYR A 162 11.53 14.44 -8.73
CA TYR A 162 10.59 13.35 -9.00
C TYR A 162 10.53 12.96 -10.47
N ALA A 163 9.99 11.76 -10.69
CA ALA A 163 9.71 11.18 -11.99
C ALA A 163 8.34 10.51 -11.93
N ILE A 164 7.58 10.63 -13.02
CA ILE A 164 6.21 10.13 -13.12
C ILE A 164 6.17 9.08 -14.21
N VAL A 165 5.76 7.86 -13.87
CA VAL A 165 5.41 6.84 -14.86
C VAL A 165 3.92 6.94 -15.17
N GLN A 166 3.56 6.91 -16.46
CA GLN A 166 2.17 6.92 -16.91
C GLN A 166 1.97 5.74 -17.85
N ILE A 167 1.03 4.86 -17.50
CA ILE A 167 0.78 3.61 -18.21
C ILE A 167 -0.69 3.57 -18.58
N PRO A 168 -1.04 3.55 -19.89
CA PRO A 168 -2.42 3.41 -20.31
C PRO A 168 -2.98 2.05 -19.90
N LEU A 169 -4.21 2.04 -19.40
CA LEU A 169 -4.97 0.84 -19.04
C LEU A 169 -6.35 0.89 -19.74
N PRO A 170 -7.06 -0.25 -19.90
CA PRO A 170 -8.35 -0.27 -20.60
C PRO A 170 -9.41 0.71 -20.08
N LYS A 171 -9.38 1.03 -18.77
CA LYS A 171 -10.37 1.91 -18.10
C LYS A 171 -9.78 3.24 -17.61
N GLY A 172 -8.56 3.59 -17.99
CA GLY A 172 -7.91 4.82 -17.53
C GLY A 172 -6.38 4.73 -17.59
N PHE A 173 -5.72 5.19 -16.54
CA PHE A 173 -4.26 5.19 -16.44
C PHE A 173 -3.81 4.66 -15.09
N PHE A 174 -2.74 3.88 -15.07
CA PHE A 174 -1.88 3.76 -13.91
C PHE A 174 -0.82 4.86 -13.99
N VAL A 175 -0.79 5.72 -12.98
CA VAL A 175 0.23 6.74 -12.82
C VAL A 175 0.82 6.58 -11.44
N GLU A 176 2.14 6.65 -11.32
CA GLU A 176 2.83 6.68 -10.04
C GLU A 176 3.94 7.72 -10.04
N LEU A 177 4.05 8.44 -8.92
CA LEU A 177 5.12 9.40 -8.62
C LEU A 177 6.20 8.75 -7.76
N ALA A 178 7.40 8.66 -8.29
CA ALA A 178 8.61 8.49 -7.50
C ALA A 178 9.13 9.86 -7.07
N LEU A 179 9.18 10.13 -5.76
CA LEU A 179 9.67 11.39 -5.22
C LEU A 179 10.90 11.16 -4.34
N LEU A 180 12.03 11.73 -4.73
CA LEU A 180 13.23 11.79 -3.91
C LEU A 180 13.22 13.05 -3.06
N HIS A 181 13.25 12.89 -1.74
CA HIS A 181 13.65 13.95 -0.83
C HIS A 181 15.18 13.96 -0.76
N LYS A 182 15.80 14.95 -1.41
CA LYS A 182 17.26 15.01 -1.62
C LYS A 182 18.04 15.10 -0.30
N PRO A 183 17.68 15.96 0.68
CA PRO A 183 18.43 16.10 1.93
C PRO A 183 18.56 14.81 2.74
N SER A 184 17.51 13.97 2.76
CA SER A 184 17.51 12.71 3.51
C SER A 184 17.83 11.49 2.65
N GLN A 185 18.15 11.68 1.36
CA GLN A 185 18.43 10.62 0.40
C GLN A 185 17.35 9.51 0.44
N THR A 186 16.08 9.93 0.48
CA THR A 186 14.93 9.03 0.70
C THR A 186 13.99 9.08 -0.50
N LEU A 187 13.79 7.92 -1.13
CA LEU A 187 12.85 7.74 -2.22
C LEU A 187 11.47 7.34 -1.68
N LEU A 188 10.42 8.06 -2.07
CA LEU A 188 9.03 7.72 -1.80
C LEU A 188 8.41 7.06 -3.03
N LEU A 189 7.71 5.95 -2.80
CA LEU A 189 6.97 5.20 -3.82
C LEU A 189 5.59 4.83 -3.27
N THR A 190 4.67 4.52 -4.18
CA THR A 190 3.30 4.12 -3.80
C THR A 190 3.16 2.60 -3.90
N ASP A 191 2.89 2.07 -5.10
CA ASP A 191 2.50 0.66 -5.30
C ASP A 191 3.53 -0.15 -6.10
N THR A 192 4.44 0.50 -6.82
CA THR A 192 5.40 -0.17 -7.73
C THR A 192 6.39 -1.08 -7.01
N VAL A 193 6.75 -0.76 -5.76
CA VAL A 193 7.79 -1.48 -5.01
C VAL A 193 7.34 -1.69 -3.57
N VAL A 194 7.58 -2.89 -3.05
CA VAL A 194 7.35 -3.26 -1.66
C VAL A 194 8.50 -4.11 -1.12
N LYS A 195 8.54 -4.29 0.20
CA LYS A 195 9.39 -5.28 0.88
C LYS A 195 8.58 -5.98 1.93
N ILE A 196 8.62 -7.31 1.92
CA ILE A 196 7.80 -8.14 2.81
C ILE A 196 8.57 -8.40 4.11
N PRO A 197 8.14 -7.86 5.26
CA PRO A 197 8.77 -8.15 6.54
C PRO A 197 8.43 -9.56 7.02
N HIS A 198 9.35 -10.19 7.76
CA HIS A 198 9.11 -11.50 8.38
C HIS A 198 8.07 -11.48 9.50
N HIS A 199 7.94 -10.34 10.18
CA HIS A 199 7.03 -10.14 11.30
C HIS A 199 5.90 -9.19 10.93
N PRO A 200 4.69 -9.35 11.51
CA PRO A 200 3.59 -8.44 11.30
C PRO A 200 3.98 -7.00 11.71
N PRO A 201 3.73 -6.00 10.85
CA PRO A 201 3.96 -4.59 11.17
C PRO A 201 3.18 -4.16 12.43
N ALA A 202 3.70 -3.16 13.14
CA ALA A 202 3.12 -2.68 14.40
C ALA A 202 1.62 -2.32 14.29
N ILE A 203 1.21 -1.75 13.15
CA ILE A 203 -0.19 -1.36 12.94
C ILE A 203 -1.17 -2.55 12.90
N LEU A 204 -0.70 -3.74 12.50
CA LEU A 204 -1.50 -4.97 12.54
C LEU A 204 -1.53 -5.61 13.93
N GLN A 205 -0.64 -5.19 14.84
CA GLN A 205 -0.60 -5.68 16.22
C GLN A 205 -1.64 -4.95 17.11
N VAL A 206 -2.16 -3.80 16.66
CA VAL A 206 -3.17 -3.01 17.40
C VAL A 206 -4.49 -3.76 17.54
N ASP A 207 -4.97 -4.38 16.45
CA ASP A 207 -6.04 -5.38 16.47
C ASP A 207 -5.52 -6.64 15.73
N PRO A 208 -5.01 -7.65 16.47
CA PRO A 208 -4.37 -8.81 15.87
C PRO A 208 -5.37 -9.78 15.23
N PHE A 209 -6.68 -9.55 15.34
CA PHE A 209 -7.68 -10.51 14.89
C PHE A 209 -7.54 -10.95 13.42
N PRO A 210 -7.22 -10.07 12.44
CA PRO A 210 -6.95 -10.51 11.07
C PRO A 210 -5.80 -11.53 10.99
N LEU A 211 -4.74 -11.33 11.77
CA LEU A 211 -3.62 -12.27 11.88
C LEU A 211 -4.13 -13.61 12.42
N LEU A 212 -4.87 -13.58 13.54
CA LEU A 212 -5.39 -14.80 14.17
C LEU A 212 -6.40 -15.54 13.27
N PHE A 213 -7.20 -14.80 12.49
CA PHE A 213 -8.14 -15.37 11.53
C PHE A 213 -7.41 -16.20 10.48
N HIS A 214 -6.34 -15.66 9.88
CA HIS A 214 -5.51 -16.33 8.87
C HIS A 214 -4.53 -17.35 9.46
N GLY A 215 -4.24 -17.27 10.77
CA GLY A 215 -3.43 -18.24 11.50
C GLY A 215 -4.13 -19.57 11.81
N ARG A 216 -5.40 -19.76 11.44
CA ARG A 216 -6.11 -21.03 11.65
C ARG A 216 -5.82 -22.02 10.53
N GLU A 217 -5.84 -23.31 10.82
CA GLU A 217 -5.77 -24.36 9.78
C GLU A 217 -7.14 -24.65 9.16
N ASN A 218 -8.21 -24.47 9.93
CA ASN A 218 -9.58 -24.74 9.49
C ASN A 218 -10.62 -24.00 10.36
N ALA A 219 -11.89 -24.15 9.99
CA ALA A 219 -13.03 -23.52 10.66
C ALA A 219 -13.26 -23.97 12.11
N PHE A 220 -12.76 -25.16 12.51
CA PHE A 220 -12.98 -25.75 13.83
C PHE A 220 -11.96 -25.27 14.87
N GLN A 221 -10.90 -24.59 14.45
CA GLN A 221 -9.93 -24.00 15.37
C GLN A 221 -10.37 -22.61 15.83
N PRO A 222 -10.30 -22.30 17.13
CA PRO A 222 -10.50 -20.94 17.62
C PRO A 222 -9.32 -20.04 17.21
N PRO A 223 -9.53 -18.73 17.02
CA PRO A 223 -8.45 -17.78 16.77
C PRO A 223 -7.68 -17.49 18.07
N VAL A 224 -6.79 -18.39 18.47
CA VAL A 224 -5.98 -18.27 19.70
C VAL A 224 -4.83 -17.29 19.48
N ASP A 225 -4.69 -16.34 20.39
CA ASP A 225 -3.67 -15.31 20.33
C ASP A 225 -2.32 -15.80 20.87
N THR A 226 -1.44 -16.21 19.97
CA THR A 226 -0.05 -16.61 20.25
C THR A 226 0.90 -15.94 19.27
N PRO A 227 2.17 -15.66 19.64
CA PRO A 227 3.17 -15.12 18.72
C PRO A 227 3.29 -15.93 17.43
N GLU A 228 3.23 -17.26 17.54
CA GLU A 228 3.32 -18.19 16.42
C GLU A 228 2.12 -18.04 15.47
N ASN A 229 0.90 -17.95 16.01
CA ASN A 229 -0.31 -17.75 15.19
C ASN A 229 -0.34 -16.37 14.53
N ARG A 230 0.18 -15.33 15.20
CA ARG A 230 0.30 -13.99 14.60
C ARG A 230 1.27 -14.00 13.43
N ILE A 231 2.44 -14.62 13.58
CA ILE A 231 3.43 -14.76 12.49
C ILE A 231 2.85 -15.59 11.36
N LYS A 232 2.28 -16.76 11.65
CA LYS A 232 1.68 -17.65 10.65
C LYS A 232 0.56 -16.94 9.86
N GLY A 233 -0.30 -16.22 10.57
CA GLY A 233 -1.36 -15.40 9.96
C GLY A 233 -0.80 -14.30 9.07
N TRP A 234 0.24 -13.60 9.51
CA TRP A 234 0.93 -12.58 8.72
C TRP A 234 1.49 -13.12 7.41
N GLN A 235 2.21 -14.24 7.46
CA GLN A 235 2.79 -14.85 6.27
C GLN A 235 1.72 -15.18 5.23
N ARG A 236 0.60 -15.75 5.68
CA ARG A 236 -0.57 -16.07 4.86
C ARG A 236 -1.26 -14.83 4.28
N ILE A 237 -1.37 -13.77 5.08
CA ILE A 237 -1.89 -12.47 4.63
C ILE A 237 -1.01 -11.87 3.53
N CYS A 238 0.32 -11.94 3.64
CA CYS A 238 1.23 -11.46 2.60
C CYS A 238 0.99 -12.18 1.26
N LEU A 239 0.81 -13.51 1.31
CA LEU A 239 0.50 -14.29 0.12
C LEU A 239 -0.84 -13.85 -0.49
N PHE A 240 -1.90 -13.73 0.32
CA PHE A 240 -3.19 -13.24 -0.16
C PHE A 240 -3.12 -11.83 -0.76
N ALA A 241 -2.45 -10.90 -0.08
CA ALA A 241 -2.36 -9.52 -0.51
C ALA A 241 -1.61 -9.36 -1.85
N LEU A 242 -0.58 -10.19 -2.10
CA LEU A 242 0.23 -10.11 -3.32
C LEU A 242 -0.34 -10.91 -4.49
N TYR A 243 -0.97 -12.06 -4.22
CA TYR A 243 -1.41 -13.01 -5.25
C TYR A 243 -2.92 -13.08 -5.47
N PHE A 244 -3.74 -12.49 -4.57
CA PHE A 244 -5.20 -12.65 -4.43
C PHE A 244 -5.67 -14.08 -4.14
N ARG A 245 -5.22 -15.04 -4.95
CA ARG A 245 -5.43 -16.48 -4.79
C ARG A 245 -4.08 -17.18 -4.88
N PRO A 246 -3.34 -17.28 -3.75
CA PRO A 246 -2.13 -18.08 -3.69
C PRO A 246 -2.42 -19.53 -4.11
N THR A 247 -1.49 -20.16 -4.81
CA THR A 247 -1.72 -21.53 -5.33
C THR A 247 -1.72 -22.58 -4.22
N MET A 248 -1.08 -22.27 -3.08
CA MET A 248 -1.02 -23.13 -1.90
C MET A 248 -2.23 -22.96 -0.96
N VAL A 249 -3.33 -22.36 -1.44
CA VAL A 249 -4.61 -22.34 -0.73
C VAL A 249 -5.74 -22.81 -1.64
N GLU A 250 -6.45 -23.82 -1.16
CA GLU A 250 -7.69 -24.29 -1.76
C GLU A 250 -8.89 -23.62 -1.10
N THR A 251 -9.93 -23.36 -1.89
CA THR A 251 -11.21 -22.84 -1.38
C THR A 251 -12.22 -23.97 -1.31
N LEU A 252 -12.76 -24.21 -0.11
CA LEU A 252 -13.81 -25.21 0.09
C LEU A 252 -15.11 -24.80 -0.64
N PRO A 253 -15.89 -25.76 -1.18
CA PRO A 253 -17.21 -25.47 -1.72
C PRO A 253 -18.15 -24.87 -0.67
N TRP A 254 -18.96 -23.89 -1.06
CA TRP A 254 -19.85 -23.16 -0.15
C TRP A 254 -20.73 -24.03 0.76
N PRO A 255 -21.39 -25.12 0.28
CA PRO A 255 -22.17 -25.99 1.15
C PRO A 255 -21.34 -26.55 2.32
N GLN A 256 -20.08 -26.90 2.07
CA GLN A 256 -19.16 -27.39 3.09
C GLN A 256 -18.74 -26.26 4.05
N VAL A 257 -18.50 -25.05 3.53
CA VAL A 257 -18.17 -23.88 4.36
C VAL A 257 -19.29 -23.57 5.36
N PHE A 258 -20.55 -23.55 4.91
CA PHE A 258 -21.71 -23.34 5.78
C PHE A 258 -21.86 -24.45 6.83
N LYS A 259 -21.72 -25.71 6.42
CA LYS A 259 -21.76 -26.87 7.32
C LYS A 259 -20.67 -26.79 8.39
N ASN A 260 -19.45 -26.40 8.02
CA ASN A 260 -18.34 -26.22 8.95
C ASN A 260 -18.58 -25.06 9.90
N ALA A 261 -19.12 -23.93 9.41
CA ALA A 261 -19.40 -22.75 10.22
C ALA A 261 -20.40 -23.00 11.36
N LEU A 262 -21.38 -23.90 11.16
CA LEU A 262 -22.32 -24.30 12.22
C LEU A 262 -21.61 -24.94 13.42
N LYS A 263 -20.48 -25.62 13.19
CA LYS A 263 -19.65 -26.28 14.20
C LYS A 263 -18.45 -25.45 14.64
N ALA A 264 -18.30 -24.23 14.13
CA ALA A 264 -17.15 -23.40 14.47
C ALA A 264 -17.23 -22.95 15.95
N PRO A 265 -16.11 -22.97 16.70
CA PRO A 265 -16.09 -22.61 18.11
C PRO A 265 -16.35 -21.10 18.35
N ASN A 266 -16.19 -20.26 17.34
CA ASN A 266 -16.48 -18.84 17.40
C ASN A 266 -17.30 -18.42 16.17
N ARG A 267 -18.57 -18.05 16.39
CA ARG A 267 -19.51 -17.61 15.35
C ARG A 267 -19.87 -16.12 15.48
N SER A 268 -18.98 -15.32 16.07
CA SER A 268 -19.17 -13.87 16.15
C SER A 268 -19.20 -13.23 14.76
N ARG A 269 -19.83 -12.05 14.66
CA ARG A 269 -19.79 -11.23 13.43
C ARG A 269 -18.36 -10.91 12.99
N LYS A 270 -17.45 -10.66 13.94
CA LYS A 270 -16.02 -10.42 13.68
C LYS A 270 -15.37 -11.65 13.02
N ASN A 271 -15.76 -12.86 13.40
CA ASN A 271 -15.28 -14.10 12.78
C ASN A 271 -16.16 -14.56 11.59
N TYR A 272 -16.83 -13.64 10.91
CA TYR A 272 -17.75 -13.94 9.79
C TYR A 272 -18.73 -15.08 10.09
N PHE A 273 -19.29 -15.11 11.31
CA PHE A 273 -20.23 -16.15 11.74
C PHE A 273 -19.69 -17.59 11.69
N GLY A 274 -18.35 -17.75 11.72
CA GLY A 274 -17.67 -19.03 11.64
C GLY A 274 -17.27 -19.43 10.21
N LEU A 275 -17.59 -18.61 9.20
CA LEU A 275 -17.19 -18.86 7.82
C LEU A 275 -15.66 -18.79 7.69
N TYR A 276 -15.07 -19.89 7.23
CA TYR A 276 -13.65 -20.00 6.93
C TYR A 276 -13.46 -20.92 5.72
N PRO A 277 -13.32 -20.35 4.51
CA PRO A 277 -13.31 -21.13 3.27
C PRO A 277 -11.92 -21.67 2.90
N PHE A 278 -10.87 -21.35 3.66
CA PHE A 278 -9.49 -21.58 3.27
C PHE A 278 -8.98 -22.93 3.76
N HIS A 279 -8.28 -23.64 2.88
CA HIS A 279 -7.52 -24.84 3.20
C HIS A 279 -6.09 -24.66 2.69
N TRP A 280 -5.14 -24.49 3.61
CA TRP A 280 -3.73 -24.29 3.28
C TRP A 280 -3.03 -25.62 3.04
N LEU A 281 -2.39 -25.75 1.88
CA LEU A 281 -1.65 -26.96 1.51
C LEU A 281 -0.29 -27.00 2.22
N PRO A 282 0.28 -28.19 2.50
CA PRO A 282 1.62 -28.30 3.06
C PRO A 282 2.66 -27.52 2.25
N GLN A 283 3.72 -27.02 2.89
CA GLN A 283 4.81 -26.26 2.26
C GLN A 283 4.44 -24.86 1.73
N TRP A 284 3.26 -24.33 2.06
CA TRP A 284 2.90 -22.94 1.72
C TRP A 284 3.90 -21.91 2.27
N GLN A 285 4.63 -22.20 3.34
CA GLN A 285 5.68 -21.34 3.89
C GLN A 285 6.81 -21.06 2.90
N GLN A 286 7.13 -22.00 2.01
CA GLN A 286 8.16 -21.79 0.98
C GLN A 286 7.76 -20.65 0.02
N SER A 287 6.46 -20.49 -0.26
CA SER A 287 5.94 -19.35 -1.03
C SER A 287 6.20 -18.02 -0.31
N PHE A 288 6.05 -17.99 1.01
CA PHE A 288 6.33 -16.80 1.80
C PHE A 288 7.83 -16.50 1.85
N GLU A 289 8.67 -17.51 2.09
CA GLU A 289 10.13 -17.36 2.12
C GLU A 289 10.67 -16.85 0.78
N ALA A 290 10.11 -17.30 -0.34
CA ALA A 290 10.51 -16.86 -1.67
C ALA A 290 10.32 -15.35 -1.92
N ILE A 291 9.40 -14.70 -1.21
CA ILE A 291 9.15 -13.25 -1.31
C ILE A 291 9.76 -12.45 -0.15
N ALA A 292 9.85 -13.03 1.05
CA ALA A 292 10.36 -12.37 2.24
C ALA A 292 11.91 -12.33 2.28
N ASN A 293 12.57 -13.39 1.82
CA ASN A 293 14.03 -13.51 1.83
C ASN A 293 14.74 -12.76 0.69
N LEU A 294 13.98 -12.06 -0.16
CA LEU A 294 14.57 -11.23 -1.21
C LEU A 294 15.50 -10.21 -0.58
N GLU A 295 16.72 -10.03 -1.09
CA GLU A 295 17.61 -8.94 -0.62
C GLU A 295 17.15 -7.59 -1.17
N THR A 296 16.66 -7.57 -2.40
CA THR A 296 16.15 -6.38 -3.07
C THR A 296 14.69 -6.10 -2.70
N PRO A 297 14.20 -4.87 -3.00
CA PRO A 297 12.77 -4.64 -3.07
C PRO A 297 12.11 -5.54 -4.15
N LEU A 298 10.80 -5.70 -4.03
CA LEU A 298 9.97 -6.52 -4.91
C LEU A 298 8.94 -5.63 -5.62
N VAL A 299 8.77 -5.83 -6.93
CA VAL A 299 7.57 -5.36 -7.62
C VAL A 299 6.42 -6.34 -7.35
N PRO A 300 5.29 -5.90 -6.75
CA PRO A 300 4.17 -6.79 -6.45
C PRO A 300 3.69 -7.55 -7.70
N PRO A 301 3.31 -8.84 -7.60
CA PRO A 301 2.89 -9.66 -8.74
C PRO A 301 1.78 -9.03 -9.58
N ILE A 302 0.77 -8.40 -8.96
CA ILE A 302 -0.30 -7.71 -9.71
C ILE A 302 0.25 -6.57 -10.58
N VAL A 303 1.12 -5.74 -10.02
CA VAL A 303 1.75 -4.63 -10.75
C VAL A 303 2.67 -5.17 -11.85
N ARG A 304 3.47 -6.19 -11.53
CA ARG A 304 4.40 -6.85 -12.46
C ARG A 304 3.72 -7.48 -13.67
N TYR A 305 2.57 -8.14 -13.50
CA TYR A 305 1.95 -8.91 -14.58
C TYR A 305 0.81 -8.18 -15.29
N LEU A 306 0.06 -7.32 -14.59
CA LEU A 306 -1.11 -6.65 -15.18
C LEU A 306 -0.81 -5.22 -15.61
N ILE A 307 0.07 -4.50 -14.91
CA ILE A 307 0.23 -3.05 -15.07
C ILE A 307 1.47 -2.70 -15.88
N LEU A 308 2.66 -2.96 -15.36
CA LEU A 308 3.92 -2.51 -15.97
C LEU A 308 4.15 -3.04 -17.40
N PRO A 309 3.75 -4.28 -17.77
CA PRO A 309 3.92 -4.77 -19.13
C PRO A 309 3.06 -4.07 -20.19
N GLN A 310 2.12 -3.18 -19.81
CA GLN A 310 1.30 -2.45 -20.78
C GLN A 310 2.07 -1.33 -21.49
N ASP A 311 3.14 -0.81 -20.86
CA ASP A 311 4.06 0.14 -21.49
C ASP A 311 5.50 -0.10 -20.99
N PRO A 312 6.17 -1.15 -21.48
CA PRO A 312 7.50 -1.50 -21.00
C PRO A 312 8.55 -0.44 -21.35
N VAL A 313 8.33 0.39 -22.38
CA VAL A 313 9.25 1.45 -22.77
C VAL A 313 9.20 2.58 -21.74
N ALA A 314 8.00 3.07 -21.40
CA ALA A 314 7.83 4.08 -20.37
C ALA A 314 8.38 3.62 -19.02
N VAL A 315 8.11 2.37 -18.64
CA VAL A 315 8.60 1.80 -17.37
C VAL A 315 10.13 1.70 -17.36
N LYS A 316 10.76 1.20 -18.43
CA LYS A 316 12.24 1.13 -18.52
C LYS A 316 12.89 2.50 -18.41
N GLY A 317 12.32 3.51 -19.08
CA GLY A 317 12.80 4.90 -18.99
C GLY A 317 12.73 5.45 -17.56
N TRP A 318 11.56 5.30 -16.92
CA TRP A 318 11.34 5.74 -15.54
C TRP A 318 12.25 5.03 -14.54
N VAL A 319 12.41 3.70 -14.66
CA VAL A 319 13.33 2.93 -13.81
C VAL A 319 14.77 3.41 -14.02
N SER A 320 15.20 3.59 -15.26
CA SER A 320 16.55 4.06 -15.59
C SER A 320 16.84 5.42 -14.95
N GLU A 321 15.91 6.37 -15.07
CA GLU A 321 16.02 7.71 -14.48
C GLU A 321 16.22 7.63 -12.96
N ILE A 322 15.32 6.94 -12.25
CA ILE A 322 15.35 6.84 -10.79
C ILE A 322 16.61 6.11 -10.31
N SER A 323 17.06 5.10 -11.05
CA SER A 323 18.24 4.30 -10.68
C SER A 323 19.53 5.11 -10.65
N ASN A 324 19.55 6.27 -11.31
CA ASN A 324 20.69 7.20 -11.31
C ASN A 324 20.63 8.22 -10.16
N TRP A 325 19.56 8.22 -9.34
CA TRP A 325 19.45 9.13 -8.22
C TRP A 325 20.17 8.62 -6.97
N ASP A 326 20.66 9.55 -6.15
CA ASP A 326 21.41 9.25 -4.94
C ASP A 326 20.47 9.11 -3.71
N PHE A 327 19.77 7.98 -3.63
CA PHE A 327 19.00 7.59 -2.45
C PHE A 327 19.59 6.35 -1.77
N LYS A 328 19.38 6.26 -0.46
CA LYS A 328 19.87 5.15 0.40
C LYS A 328 18.75 4.33 1.02
N GLN A 329 17.52 4.83 0.92
CA GLN A 329 16.35 4.16 1.46
C GLN A 329 15.09 4.48 0.65
N ILE A 330 14.14 3.55 0.67
CA ILE A 330 12.84 3.66 0.02
C ILE A 330 11.74 3.59 1.09
N ILE A 331 10.75 4.48 1.04
CA ILE A 331 9.52 4.40 1.82
C ILE A 331 8.37 4.15 0.85
N PRO A 332 7.91 2.90 0.69
CA PRO A 332 6.70 2.59 -0.08
C PRO A 332 5.42 2.95 0.71
N ALA A 333 4.26 2.93 0.05
CA ALA A 333 2.98 3.12 0.75
C ALA A 333 2.49 1.86 1.49
N HIS A 334 3.09 0.69 1.22
CA HIS A 334 2.67 -0.60 1.76
C HIS A 334 3.84 -1.42 2.35
N PHE A 335 3.51 -2.40 3.21
CA PHE A 335 4.46 -3.33 3.85
C PHE A 335 5.60 -2.65 4.63
N ALA A 336 6.85 -3.10 4.51
CA ALA A 336 7.96 -2.56 5.31
C ALA A 336 8.41 -1.17 4.85
N ALA A 337 8.70 -0.30 5.81
CA ALA A 337 9.44 0.94 5.60
C ALA A 337 10.26 1.32 6.84
N PRO A 338 11.44 1.94 6.69
CA PRO A 338 12.13 2.14 5.41
C PRO A 338 12.71 0.83 4.87
N ILE A 339 12.94 0.77 3.56
CA ILE A 339 13.69 -0.29 2.89
C ILE A 339 15.10 0.23 2.62
N PRO A 340 16.16 -0.36 3.21
CA PRO A 340 17.54 -0.03 2.85
C PRO A 340 17.80 -0.48 1.41
N ALA A 341 17.83 0.47 0.48
CA ALA A 341 18.01 0.20 -0.94
C ALA A 341 18.54 1.44 -1.67
N ASN A 342 19.43 1.23 -2.63
CA ASN A 342 19.93 2.25 -3.56
C ASN A 342 19.38 2.06 -4.99
N GLY A 343 19.80 2.93 -5.92
CA GLY A 343 19.41 2.88 -7.33
C GLY A 343 19.65 1.53 -8.00
N HIS A 344 20.76 0.85 -7.71
CA HIS A 344 21.06 -0.48 -8.25
C HIS A 344 20.08 -1.56 -7.74
N GLN A 345 19.82 -1.59 -6.43
CA GLN A 345 18.88 -2.54 -5.84
C GLN A 345 17.44 -2.27 -6.29
N PHE A 346 17.07 -1.00 -6.47
CA PHE A 346 15.80 -0.60 -7.08
C PHE A 346 15.71 -1.12 -8.51
N ARG A 347 16.70 -0.86 -9.38
CA ARG A 347 16.71 -1.36 -10.77
C ARG A 347 16.56 -2.87 -10.85
N LYS A 348 17.27 -3.60 -9.97
CA LYS A 348 17.23 -5.06 -9.91
C LYS A 348 15.82 -5.62 -9.63
N ALA A 349 14.96 -4.89 -8.92
CA ALA A 349 13.56 -5.28 -8.71
C ALA A 349 12.75 -5.35 -10.03
N PHE A 350 13.18 -4.60 -11.05
CA PHE A 350 12.56 -4.51 -12.38
C PHE A 350 13.28 -5.35 -13.45
N SER A 351 14.21 -6.24 -13.08
CA SER A 351 14.98 -7.07 -14.02
C SER A 351 14.12 -7.91 -14.96
N PHE A 352 12.86 -8.19 -14.59
CA PHE A 352 11.90 -8.91 -15.41
C PHE A 352 11.44 -8.16 -16.67
N LEU A 353 11.80 -6.89 -16.81
CA LEU A 353 11.58 -6.12 -18.03
C LEU A 353 12.66 -6.39 -19.09
N GLU A 354 13.77 -7.04 -18.71
CA GLU A 354 14.84 -7.44 -19.62
C GLU A 354 14.59 -8.87 -20.14
N ASP A 355 14.90 -9.14 -21.41
CA ASP A 355 14.54 -10.39 -22.13
C ASP A 355 15.21 -11.66 -21.57
N SER A 356 16.02 -11.54 -20.51
CA SER A 356 16.94 -12.56 -20.03
C SER A 356 17.12 -12.54 -18.51
N CYS A 357 16.07 -12.45 -17.67
CA CYS A 357 16.29 -12.84 -16.27
C CYS A 357 15.11 -13.30 -15.40
N CYS A 358 15.51 -14.24 -14.54
CA CYS A 358 14.80 -14.92 -13.47
C CYS A 358 14.31 -13.94 -12.38
N TYR A 359 13.25 -14.33 -11.66
CA TYR A 359 12.80 -13.67 -10.46
C TYR A 359 13.98 -13.39 -9.49
N PRO A 360 14.05 -12.21 -8.83
CA PRO A 360 15.20 -11.82 -8.02
C PRO A 360 15.58 -12.81 -6.90
N SER A 361 14.68 -13.73 -6.51
CA SER A 361 14.93 -14.75 -5.48
C SER A 361 15.56 -16.05 -6.02
N GLY A 362 15.70 -16.21 -7.34
CA GLY A 362 16.06 -17.50 -7.96
C GLY A 362 14.95 -18.56 -7.96
N ASN A 363 13.83 -18.33 -7.27
CA ASN A 363 12.69 -19.27 -7.17
C ASN A 363 11.61 -18.98 -8.22
N GLU A 364 12.01 -18.87 -9.49
CA GLU A 364 11.11 -18.58 -10.62
C GLU A 364 9.92 -19.55 -10.67
N GLN A 365 10.12 -20.82 -10.32
CA GLN A 365 9.07 -21.84 -10.30
C GLN A 365 7.97 -21.52 -9.27
N ILE A 366 8.35 -21.13 -8.05
CA ILE A 366 7.40 -20.78 -6.98
C ILE A 366 6.62 -19.53 -7.39
N LEU A 367 7.29 -18.51 -7.91
CA LEU A 367 6.61 -17.31 -8.41
C LEU A 367 5.62 -17.64 -9.52
N ARG A 368 6.06 -18.41 -10.53
CA ARG A 368 5.20 -18.77 -11.67
C ARG A 368 3.98 -19.55 -11.22
N ARG A 369 4.16 -20.46 -10.26
CA ARG A 369 3.09 -21.21 -9.63
C ARG A 369 2.12 -20.27 -8.92
N ASP A 370 2.61 -19.41 -8.02
CA ASP A 370 1.76 -18.56 -7.18
C ASP A 370 1.13 -17.39 -7.94
N SER A 371 1.74 -16.98 -9.06
CA SER A 371 1.20 -15.96 -9.96
C SER A 371 0.26 -16.53 -11.03
N ALA A 372 -0.04 -17.83 -11.02
CA ALA A 372 -0.85 -18.48 -12.05
C ALA A 372 -2.22 -17.81 -12.22
N PHE A 373 -2.89 -17.50 -11.10
CA PHE A 373 -4.19 -16.82 -11.13
C PHE A 373 -4.10 -15.41 -11.73
N ILE A 374 -3.11 -14.60 -11.33
CA ILE A 374 -2.91 -13.25 -11.88
C ILE A 374 -2.61 -13.31 -13.38
N ARG A 375 -1.82 -14.29 -13.82
CA ARG A 375 -1.53 -14.49 -15.25
C ARG A 375 -2.78 -14.89 -16.04
N GLN A 376 -3.67 -15.70 -15.47
CA GLN A 376 -4.98 -15.99 -16.07
C GLN A 376 -5.86 -14.74 -16.14
N LEU A 377 -5.89 -13.94 -15.07
CA LEU A 377 -6.63 -12.66 -15.06
C LEU A 377 -6.14 -11.71 -16.15
N ARG A 378 -4.84 -11.69 -16.45
CA ARG A 378 -4.28 -10.89 -17.55
C ARG A 378 -5.03 -11.13 -18.86
N ALA A 379 -5.27 -12.40 -19.22
CA ALA A 379 -5.96 -12.76 -20.45
C ALA A 379 -7.45 -12.33 -20.48
N ILE A 380 -8.05 -12.04 -19.33
CA ILE A 380 -9.46 -11.64 -19.21
C ILE A 380 -9.59 -10.12 -19.17
N VAL A 381 -8.69 -9.44 -18.45
CA VAL A 381 -8.77 -8.00 -18.17
C VAL A 381 -8.11 -7.15 -19.24
N LEU A 382 -7.17 -7.73 -20.00
CA LEU A 382 -6.35 -7.06 -21.01
C LEU A 382 -6.43 -7.84 -22.33
N PRO A 383 -7.61 -7.89 -22.99
CA PRO A 383 -7.78 -8.55 -24.28
C PRO A 383 -7.01 -7.87 -25.41
#